data_AF-C3Y2I8-F1
#
_entry.id   AF-C3Y2I8-F1
#
_cell.length_a   1.000
_cell.length_b   1.000
_cell.length_c   1.000
_cell.angle_alpha   90.00
_cell.angle_beta   90.00
_cell.angle_gamma   90.00
#
_symmetry.space_group_name_H-M   'P 1'
#
loop_
_entity.id
_entity.type
_entity.pdbx_description
1 polymer ?
#
loop_
_entity_poly.entity_id
_entity_poly.type
_entity_poly.pdbx_seq_one_letter_code
_entity_poly.pdbx_strand_id
1 'polypeptide(L)' 'MALFVDIDECAAHESPCDPNAYCQNTIGFFVCICEDGYIGDGFTCNGKY' A
#
# COMPACT_ATOMS: atom_id res chain seq x y z
N MET A 1 26.83 3.79 -6.57
CA MET A 1 26.53 2.52 -5.87
C MET A 1 25.34 2.77 -4.97
N ALA A 2 24.17 2.20 -5.28
CA ALA A 2 23.10 2.02 -4.30
C ALA A 2 23.15 0.53 -3.93
N LEU A 3 23.52 0.24 -2.69
CA LEU A 3 23.70 -1.13 -2.17
C LEU A 3 22.45 -1.67 -1.46
N PHE A 4 21.30 -1.08 -1.73
CA PHE A 4 20.03 -1.57 -1.20
C PHE A 4 19.09 -1.76 -2.38
N VAL A 5 18.89 -3.03 -2.75
CA VAL A 5 17.82 -3.42 -3.67
C VAL A 5 16.52 -3.13 -2.95
N ASP A 6 15.69 -2.31 -3.56
CA ASP A 6 14.34 -2.06 -3.09
C ASP A 6 13.56 -3.37 -3.07
N ILE A 7 12.93 -3.69 -1.94
CA ILE A 7 12.06 -4.84 -1.82
C ILE A 7 10.68 -4.35 -2.18
N ASP A 8 10.09 -4.88 -3.26
CA ASP A 8 8.70 -4.56 -3.58
C ASP A 8 7.76 -5.25 -2.59
N GLU A 9 7.37 -4.55 -1.52
CA GLU A 9 6.51 -5.13 -0.48
C GLU A 9 5.10 -5.43 -1.01
N CYS A 10 4.66 -4.74 -2.07
CA CYS A 10 3.39 -5.02 -2.74
C CYS A 10 3.39 -6.35 -3.49
N ALA A 11 4.55 -6.77 -4.02
CA ALA A 11 4.71 -8.07 -4.67
C ALA A 11 5.14 -9.19 -3.69
N ALA A 12 5.82 -8.84 -2.60
CA ALA A 12 6.32 -9.79 -1.62
C ALA A 12 5.25 -10.27 -0.63
N HIS A 13 4.22 -9.46 -0.38
CA HIS A 13 3.11 -9.78 0.52
C HIS A 13 1.79 -9.86 -0.24
N GLU A 14 0.97 -10.88 0.04
CA GLU A 14 -0.31 -11.07 -0.66
C GLU A 14 -1.34 -9.96 -0.38
N SER A 15 -1.27 -9.30 0.78
CA SER A 15 -2.20 -8.19 1.12
C SER A 15 -1.63 -7.29 2.24
N PRO A 16 -0.64 -6.42 1.94
CA PRO A 16 -0.03 -5.54 2.95
C PRO A 16 -0.92 -4.35 3.35
N CYS A 17 -2.02 -4.09 2.62
CA CYS A 17 -2.93 -2.97 2.82
C CYS A 17 -4.34 -3.43 3.25
N ASP A 18 -5.22 -2.47 3.56
CA ASP A 18 -6.65 -2.73 3.73
C ASP A 18 -7.24 -3.38 2.46
N PRO A 19 -8.25 -4.27 2.56
CA PRO A 19 -8.91 -4.84 1.39
C PRO A 19 -9.53 -3.82 0.42
N ASN A 20 -9.79 -2.60 0.90
CA ASN A 20 -10.31 -1.48 0.12
C ASN A 20 -9.23 -0.42 -0.17
N ALA A 21 -7.97 -0.84 -0.22
CA ALA A 21 -6.83 -0.01 -0.60
C ALA A 21 -5.96 -0.72 -1.63
N TYR A 22 -5.26 0.06 -2.46
CA TYR A 22 -4.21 -0.45 -3.32
C TYR A 22 -2.83 -0.14 -2.74
N CYS A 23 -1.90 -1.08 -2.92
CA CYS A 23 -0.50 -0.92 -2.53
C CYS A 23 0.28 -0.23 -3.66
N GLN A 24 1.08 0.76 -3.30
CA GLN A 24 2.02 1.43 -4.21
C GLN A 24 3.44 1.33 -3.64
N ASN A 25 4.30 0.58 -4.31
CA ASN A 25 5.70 0.45 -3.94
C ASN A 25 6.47 1.75 -4.23
N THR A 26 7.38 2.13 -3.34
CA THR A 26 8.29 3.28 -3.49
C THR A 26 9.70 2.89 -3.06
N ILE A 27 10.72 3.65 -3.48
CA ILE A 27 12.10 3.29 -3.15
C ILE A 27 12.32 3.43 -1.63
N GLY A 28 12.50 2.30 -0.96
CA GLY A 28 12.75 2.16 0.47
C GLY A 28 11.51 1.91 1.33
N PHE A 29 10.29 1.92 0.78
CA PHE A 29 9.04 1.66 1.50
C PHE A 29 7.82 1.53 0.55
N PHE A 30 6.65 1.15 1.04
CA PHE A 30 5.40 1.14 0.27
C PHE A 30 4.32 2.01 0.92
N VAL A 31 3.40 2.55 0.12
CA VAL A 31 2.23 3.27 0.64
C VAL A 31 0.95 2.54 0.29
N CYS A 32 0.00 2.53 1.22
CA CYS A 32 -1.35 2.04 0.98
C CYS A 32 -2.26 3.23 0.73
N ILE A 33 -3.08 3.17 -0.32
CA ILE A 33 -3.98 4.25 -0.70
C ILE A 33 -5.40 3.67 -0.79
N CYS A 34 -6.33 4.22 -0.02
CA CYS A 34 -7.73 3.81 -0.06
C CYS A 34 -8.31 3.99 -1.47
N GLU A 35 -9.13 3.03 -1.88
CA GLU A 35 -9.87 3.09 -3.14
C GLU A 35 -10.87 4.26 -3.17
N ASP A 36 -11.29 4.63 -4.38
CA ASP A 36 -12.29 5.68 -4.57
C ASP A 36 -13.57 5.40 -3.77
N GLY A 37 -13.96 6.39 -2.96
CA GLY A 37 -15.14 6.31 -2.09
C GLY A 37 -14.85 5.85 -0.67
N TYR A 38 -13.61 5.42 -0.36
CA TYR A 38 -13.16 5.15 1.00
C TYR A 38 -12.24 6.25 1.54
N ILE A 39 -12.24 6.41 2.86
CA ILE A 39 -11.39 7.38 3.56
C ILE A 39 -10.65 6.68 4.69
N GLY A 40 -9.35 6.93 4.80
CA GLY A 40 -8.50 6.28 5.79
C GLY A 40 -7.02 6.54 5.56
N ASP A 41 -6.19 5.74 6.22
CA ASP A 41 -4.72 5.78 6.13
C ASP A 41 -4.16 4.71 5.17
N GLY A 42 -5.03 4.00 4.45
CA GLY A 42 -4.67 2.91 3.54
C GLY A 42 -4.50 1.54 4.22
N PHE A 43 -4.25 1.50 5.53
CA PHE A 43 -4.24 0.27 6.33
C PHE A 43 -5.58 0.01 7.00
N THR A 44 -6.38 1.05 7.18
CA THR A 44 -7.78 1.00 7.57
C THR A 44 -8.56 1.98 6.69
N CYS A 45 -9.39 1.44 5.80
CA CYS A 45 -10.23 2.25 4.92
C CYS A 45 -11.70 2.12 5.32
N ASN A 46 -12.29 3.21 5.78
CA ASN A 46 -13.68 3.23 6.24
C ASN A 46 -14.60 3.93 5.24
N GLY A 47 -15.75 3.30 5.01
CA GLY A 47 -16.86 3.84 4.25
C GLY A 47 -16.80 3.50 2.76
N LYS A 48 -17.91 3.01 2.23
CA LYS A 48 -18.30 3.21 0.84
C LYS A 48 -19.70 3.78 0.96
N TYR A 49 -19.82 5.11 0.94
CA TYR A 49 -21.07 5.88 1.02
C TYR A 49 -22.14 5.41 2.04
#